data_AF-A0A511B643-F1
#
_entry.id   AF-A0A511B643-F1
#
_cell.length_a   1.000
_cell.length_b   1.000
_cell.length_c   1.000
_cell.angle_alpha   90.00
_cell.angle_beta   90.00
_cell.angle_gamma   90.00
#
_symmetry.space_group_name_H-M   'P 1'
#
loop_
_entity.id
_entity.type
_entity.pdbx_description
1 polymer ?
#
loop_
_entity_poly.entity_id
_entity_poly.type
_entity_poly.pdbx_seq_one_letter_code
_entity_poly.pdbx_strand_id
1 'polypeptide(L)'
;MARKKAEVIPARPKRAPPTPITPEVWDEVLDLIEQGHTIRDISAMAHMPDWTTIRRYIRTDAERSTQYARAREVAADAYEAEILSEARSADPVTAAAARVKIDALKWVMSKRAPKVYGDKITQEHTGADGGPLEFTEIRRVVVDVPKKD
;
A
#
# COMPACT_ATOMS: atom_id res chain seq x y z
N MET A 1 28.76 -53.13 20.29
CA MET A 1 27.97 -51.89 20.51
C MET A 1 28.79 -50.70 20.01
N ALA A 2 28.69 -50.37 18.71
CA ALA A 2 29.41 -49.24 18.13
C ALA A 2 28.68 -47.93 18.46
N ARG A 3 29.36 -47.00 19.15
CA ARG A 3 28.82 -45.65 19.41
C ARG A 3 28.76 -44.90 18.08
N LYS A 4 27.54 -44.64 17.60
CA LYS A 4 27.27 -43.78 16.43
C LYS A 4 27.84 -42.39 16.73
N LYS A 5 28.81 -41.90 15.96
CA LYS A 5 29.31 -40.52 16.07
C LYS A 5 28.13 -39.57 15.84
N ALA A 6 27.92 -38.63 16.75
CA ALA A 6 26.97 -37.55 16.55
C ALA A 6 27.45 -36.70 15.37
N GLU A 7 26.59 -36.57 14.36
CA GLU A 7 26.81 -35.70 13.21
C GLU A 7 26.66 -34.25 13.67
N VAL A 8 27.73 -33.47 13.55
CA VAL A 8 27.73 -32.06 13.93
C VAL A 8 26.92 -31.29 12.91
N ILE A 9 25.74 -30.82 13.29
CA ILE A 9 24.94 -29.92 12.46
C ILE A 9 25.77 -28.65 12.25
N PRO A 10 26.08 -28.26 11.00
CA PRO A 10 26.87 -27.07 10.75
C PRO A 10 26.14 -25.83 11.29
N ALA A 11 26.90 -24.96 11.97
CA ALA A 11 26.37 -23.70 12.47
C ALA A 11 25.73 -22.91 11.33
N ARG A 12 24.56 -22.29 11.58
CA ARG A 12 23.90 -21.44 10.58
C ARG A 12 24.91 -20.40 10.05
N PRO A 13 24.94 -20.15 8.74
CA PRO A 13 25.83 -19.14 8.18
C PRO A 13 25.58 -17.80 8.86
N LYS A 14 26.66 -17.08 9.18
CA LYS A 14 26.58 -15.73 9.74
C LYS A 14 25.80 -14.86 8.75
N ARG A 15 24.73 -14.22 9.23
CA ARG A 15 23.95 -13.26 8.42
C ARG A 15 24.90 -12.17 7.91
N ALA A 16 24.74 -11.80 6.64
CA ALA A 16 25.41 -10.63 6.10
C ALA A 16 25.12 -9.41 7.00
N PRO A 17 26.09 -8.49 7.14
CA PRO A 17 25.84 -7.25 7.88
C PRO A 17 24.64 -6.52 7.28
N PRO A 18 23.79 -5.89 8.11
CA PRO A 18 22.63 -5.17 7.59
C PRO A 18 23.08 -4.02 6.68
N THR A 19 22.50 -3.93 5.49
CA THR A 19 22.71 -2.79 4.59
C THR A 19 22.22 -1.51 5.27
N PRO A 20 23.05 -0.47 5.40
CA PRO A 20 22.61 0.82 5.92
C PRO A 20 21.67 1.50 4.93
N ILE A 21 20.69 2.26 5.44
CA ILE A 21 19.83 3.09 4.60
C ILE A 21 20.50 4.45 4.44
N THR A 22 21.14 4.65 3.28
CA THR A 22 21.61 5.97 2.81
C THR A 22 20.44 6.70 2.11
N PRO A 23 20.55 8.01 1.82
CA PRO A 23 19.55 8.71 1.02
C PRO A 23 19.26 8.04 -0.32
N GLU A 24 20.29 7.57 -1.02
CA GLU A 24 20.16 6.92 -2.33
C GLU A 24 19.42 5.58 -2.23
N VAL A 25 19.74 4.78 -1.20
CA VAL A 25 19.01 3.53 -0.92
C VAL A 25 17.57 3.82 -0.53
N TRP A 26 17.32 4.92 0.18
CA TRP A 26 15.96 5.31 0.55
C TRP A 26 15.12 5.72 -0.65
N ASP A 27 15.70 6.52 -1.56
CA ASP A 27 15.06 6.90 -2.81
C ASP A 27 14.76 5.66 -3.67
N GLU A 28 15.72 4.73 -3.80
CA GLU A 28 15.49 3.47 -4.52
C GLU A 28 14.38 2.61 -3.90
N VAL A 29 14.29 2.58 -2.56
CA VAL A 29 13.19 1.90 -1.86
C VAL A 29 11.85 2.53 -2.20
N LEU A 30 11.75 3.86 -2.24
CA LEU A 30 10.53 4.58 -2.61
C LEU A 30 10.16 4.30 -4.06
N ASP A 31 11.11 4.41 -4.99
CA ASP A 31 10.91 4.13 -6.42
C ASP A 31 10.38 2.71 -6.66
N LEU A 32 10.91 1.72 -5.94
CA LEU A 32 10.43 0.34 -6.04
C LEU A 32 9.02 0.16 -5.46
N ILE A 33 8.69 0.87 -4.39
CA ILE A 33 7.33 0.87 -3.82
C ILE A 33 6.35 1.49 -4.82
N GLU A 34 6.72 2.60 -5.46
CA GLU A 34 5.92 3.26 -6.50
C GLU A 34 5.71 2.36 -7.72
N GLN A 35 6.67 1.49 -8.04
CA GLN A 35 6.54 0.44 -9.05
C GLN A 35 5.69 -0.77 -8.59
N GLY A 36 5.15 -0.73 -7.36
CA GLY A 36 4.25 -1.75 -6.84
C GLY A 36 4.89 -2.81 -5.96
N HIS A 37 6.22 -2.81 -5.80
CA HIS A 37 6.91 -3.79 -4.97
C HIS A 37 6.56 -3.65 -3.48
N THR A 38 6.46 -4.77 -2.78
CA THR A 38 6.31 -4.76 -1.33
C THR A 38 7.67 -4.62 -0.66
N ILE A 39 7.70 -4.12 0.59
CA ILE A 39 8.93 -4.14 1.41
C ILE A 39 9.53 -5.55 1.49
N ARG A 40 8.71 -6.62 1.40
CA ARG A 40 9.24 -7.99 1.40
C ARG A 40 9.99 -8.32 0.11
N ASP A 41 9.48 -7.90 -1.03
CA ASP A 41 10.13 -8.11 -2.33
C ASP A 41 11.45 -7.33 -2.38
N ILE A 42 11.40 -6.08 -1.93
CA ILE A 42 12.58 -5.19 -1.84
C ILE A 42 13.64 -5.82 -0.94
N SER A 43 13.28 -6.24 0.28
CA SER A 43 14.23 -6.88 1.20
C SER A 43 14.76 -8.24 0.75
N ALA A 44 14.24 -8.83 -0.33
CA ALA A 44 14.80 -10.04 -0.92
C ALA A 44 15.94 -9.73 -1.92
N MET A 45 16.11 -8.47 -2.33
CA MET A 45 17.16 -8.04 -3.25
C MET A 45 18.52 -7.94 -2.52
N ALA A 46 19.61 -8.29 -3.21
CA ALA A 46 20.92 -8.49 -2.58
C ALA A 46 21.52 -7.24 -1.91
N HIS A 47 21.27 -6.05 -2.45
CA HIS A 47 21.78 -4.77 -1.94
C HIS A 47 20.77 -4.02 -1.07
N MET A 48 19.62 -4.61 -0.76
CA MET A 48 18.55 -3.94 -0.03
C MET A 48 18.61 -4.18 1.48
N PRO A 49 18.18 -3.21 2.31
CA PRO A 49 18.03 -3.42 3.73
C PRO A 49 16.93 -4.45 4.03
N ASP A 50 17.08 -5.14 5.17
CA ASP A 50 16.07 -6.08 5.61
C ASP A 50 14.75 -5.39 6.01
N TRP A 51 13.68 -6.19 6.04
CA TRP A 51 12.33 -5.69 6.28
C TRP A 51 12.19 -4.92 7.60
N THR A 52 12.88 -5.37 8.66
CA THR A 52 12.85 -4.74 9.98
C THR A 52 13.55 -3.40 9.97
N THR A 53 14.66 -3.32 9.24
CA THR A 53 15.46 -2.10 9.08
C THR A 53 14.66 -1.04 8.32
N ILE A 54 14.04 -1.37 7.17
CA ILE A 54 13.17 -0.44 6.42
C ILE A 54 11.99 0.03 7.29
N ARG A 55 11.26 -0.91 7.91
CA ARG A 55 10.10 -0.59 8.77
C ARG A 55 10.46 0.24 10.00
N ARG A 56 11.70 0.13 10.50
CA ARG A 56 12.18 0.95 11.62
C ARG A 56 12.51 2.36 11.13
N TYR A 57 13.19 2.46 9.99
CA TYR A 57 13.57 3.73 9.39
C TYR A 57 12.36 4.64 9.10
N ILE A 58 11.27 4.05 8.60
CA ILE A 58 9.99 4.73 8.35
C ILE A 58 9.35 5.22 9.66
N ARG A 59 9.32 4.40 10.72
CA ARG A 59 8.54 4.74 11.94
C ARG A 59 9.19 5.80 12.82
N THR A 60 10.51 5.98 12.68
CA THR A 60 11.28 6.87 13.55
C THR A 60 11.28 8.32 13.10
N ASP A 61 10.69 8.62 11.94
CA ASP A 61 10.74 9.94 11.31
C ASP A 61 9.42 10.21 10.55
N ALA A 62 8.78 11.35 10.85
CA ALA A 62 7.47 11.69 10.29
C ALA A 62 7.53 12.03 8.79
N GLU A 63 8.63 12.60 8.32
CA GLU A 63 8.82 12.93 6.90
C GLU A 63 8.96 11.63 6.10
N ARG A 64 9.76 10.68 6.58
CA ARG A 64 9.90 9.36 5.93
C ARG A 64 8.60 8.57 5.92
N SER A 65 7.81 8.67 6.99
CA SER A 65 6.47 8.09 7.03
C SER A 65 5.55 8.70 5.97
N THR A 66 5.65 10.01 5.74
CA THR A 66 4.87 10.72 4.73
C THR A 66 5.30 10.33 3.32
N GLN A 67 6.61 10.30 3.05
CA GLN A 67 7.18 9.84 1.78
C GLN A 67 6.75 8.41 1.44
N TYR A 68 6.87 7.49 2.41
CA TYR A 68 6.40 6.11 2.25
C TYR A 68 4.89 6.03 1.98
N ALA A 69 4.07 6.80 2.68
CA ALA A 69 2.63 6.83 2.46
C ALA A 69 2.29 7.32 1.05
N ARG A 70 3.00 8.35 0.57
CA ARG A 70 2.85 8.88 -0.80
C ARG A 70 3.27 7.86 -1.85
N ALA A 71 4.42 7.21 -1.69
CA ALA A 71 4.87 6.16 -2.60
C ALA A 71 3.85 5.02 -2.71
N ARG A 72 3.21 4.64 -1.59
CA ARG A 72 2.14 3.63 -1.60
C ARG A 72 0.86 4.09 -2.31
N GLU A 73 0.56 5.38 -2.29
CA GLU A 73 -0.56 5.96 -3.04
C GLU A 73 -0.27 5.89 -4.54
N VAL A 74 0.93 6.32 -4.96
CA VAL A 74 1.41 6.27 -6.36
C VAL A 74 1.47 4.83 -6.90
N ALA A 75 1.83 3.86 -6.07
CA ALA A 75 1.83 2.44 -6.42
C ALA A 75 0.50 1.92 -6.98
N ALA A 76 -0.62 2.62 -6.72
CA ALA A 76 -1.90 2.27 -7.31
C ALA A 76 -1.87 2.33 -8.85
N ASP A 77 -1.11 3.24 -9.45
CA ASP A 77 -0.99 3.37 -10.91
C ASP A 77 -0.22 2.19 -11.51
N ALA A 78 0.81 1.69 -10.83
CA ALA A 78 1.51 0.48 -11.22
C ALA A 78 0.58 -0.76 -11.17
N TYR A 79 -0.25 -0.85 -10.13
CA TYR A 79 -1.25 -1.92 -10.02
C TYR A 79 -2.33 -1.84 -11.10
N GLU A 80 -2.72 -0.65 -11.54
CA GLU A 80 -3.62 -0.47 -12.68
C GLU A 80 -3.03 -1.08 -13.95
N ALA A 81 -1.77 -0.74 -14.26
CA ALA A 81 -1.06 -1.29 -15.42
C ALA A 81 -0.96 -2.82 -15.35
N GLU A 82 -0.70 -3.37 -14.16
CA GLU A 82 -0.67 -4.81 -13.93
C GLU A 82 -2.03 -5.47 -14.16
N ILE A 83 -3.11 -4.89 -13.62
CA ILE A 83 -4.49 -5.36 -13.86
C ILE A 83 -4.79 -5.41 -15.36
N LEU A 84 -4.45 -4.35 -16.10
CA LEU A 84 -4.71 -4.26 -17.54
C LEU A 84 -3.88 -5.27 -18.34
N SER A 85 -2.66 -5.56 -17.89
CA SER A 85 -1.81 -6.59 -18.50
C SER A 85 -2.41 -7.98 -18.32
N GLU A 86 -2.75 -8.35 -17.08
CA GLU A 86 -3.35 -9.64 -16.72
C GLU A 86 -4.70 -9.87 -17.41
N ALA A 87 -5.54 -8.83 -17.49
CA ALA A 87 -6.83 -8.94 -18.15
C ALA A 87 -6.71 -9.18 -19.67
N ARG A 88 -5.65 -8.66 -20.32
CA ARG A 88 -5.41 -8.85 -21.76
C ARG A 88 -4.76 -10.18 -22.09
N SER A 89 -3.98 -10.75 -21.17
CA SER A 89 -3.24 -12.00 -21.38
C SER A 89 -4.00 -13.24 -20.91
N ALA A 90 -5.04 -13.09 -20.09
CA ALA A 90 -5.80 -14.21 -19.56
C ALA A 90 -6.45 -15.08 -20.65
N ASP A 91 -6.38 -16.39 -20.43
CA ASP A 91 -6.96 -17.44 -21.27
C ASP A 91 -7.89 -18.35 -20.41
N PRO A 92 -8.63 -19.32 -20.98
CA PRO A 92 -9.54 -20.17 -20.21
C PRO A 92 -8.91 -20.96 -19.05
N VAL A 93 -7.61 -21.25 -19.09
CA VAL A 93 -6.85 -21.94 -18.04
C VAL A 93 -6.43 -20.95 -16.95
N THR A 94 -5.99 -19.75 -17.32
CA THR A 94 -5.43 -18.75 -16.40
C THR A 94 -6.46 -17.76 -15.84
N ALA A 95 -7.64 -17.65 -16.45
CA ALA A 95 -8.66 -16.65 -16.10
C ALA A 95 -9.07 -16.65 -14.62
N ALA A 96 -9.15 -17.81 -13.99
CA ALA A 96 -9.50 -17.90 -12.57
C ALA A 96 -8.43 -17.28 -11.66
N ALA A 97 -7.15 -17.55 -11.95
CA ALA A 97 -6.03 -16.98 -11.21
C ALA A 97 -5.90 -15.47 -11.47
N ALA A 98 -6.05 -15.05 -12.73
CA ALA A 98 -6.06 -13.64 -13.12
C ALA A 98 -7.16 -12.86 -12.39
N ARG A 99 -8.37 -13.43 -12.29
CA ARG A 99 -9.47 -12.82 -11.53
C ARG A 99 -9.14 -12.60 -10.06
N VAL A 100 -8.58 -13.60 -9.37
CA VAL A 100 -8.17 -13.47 -7.96
C VAL A 100 -7.15 -12.34 -7.80
N LYS A 101 -6.17 -12.26 -8.71
CA LYS A 101 -5.15 -11.22 -8.72
C LYS A 101 -5.76 -9.83 -8.94
N ILE A 102 -6.60 -9.68 -9.96
CA ILE A 102 -7.27 -8.41 -10.28
C ILE A 102 -8.13 -7.94 -9.11
N ASP A 103 -8.93 -8.82 -8.51
CA ASP A 103 -9.80 -8.46 -7.39
C ASP A 103 -8.98 -8.02 -6.16
N ALA A 104 -7.87 -8.71 -5.87
CA ALA A 104 -6.96 -8.31 -4.80
C ALA A 104 -6.32 -6.93 -5.06
N LEU A 105 -5.85 -6.67 -6.29
CA LEU A 105 -5.25 -5.38 -6.65
C LEU A 105 -6.27 -4.24 -6.61
N LYS A 106 -7.49 -4.43 -7.12
CA LYS A 106 -8.59 -3.44 -7.02
C LYS A 106 -8.89 -3.09 -5.57
N TRP A 107 -8.98 -4.09 -4.69
CA TRP A 107 -9.18 -3.85 -3.26
C TRP A 107 -8.03 -3.04 -2.66
N VAL A 108 -6.77 -3.41 -2.95
CA VAL A 108 -5.59 -2.69 -2.47
C VAL A 108 -5.59 -1.23 -2.95
N MET A 109 -5.84 -0.98 -4.24
CA MET A 109 -5.92 0.35 -4.83
C MET A 109 -6.99 1.21 -4.15
N SER A 110 -8.19 0.65 -3.92
CA SER A 110 -9.28 1.37 -3.22
C SER A 110 -8.91 1.83 -1.81
N LYS A 111 -8.00 1.13 -1.13
CA LYS A 111 -7.54 1.47 0.23
C LYS A 111 -6.32 2.38 0.24
N ARG A 112 -5.44 2.28 -0.75
CA ARG A 112 -4.21 3.09 -0.84
C ARG A 112 -4.44 4.46 -1.47
N ALA A 113 -5.31 4.54 -2.47
CA ALA A 113 -5.62 5.76 -3.20
C ALA A 113 -7.15 5.96 -3.34
N PRO A 114 -7.89 6.07 -2.22
CA PRO A 114 -9.37 6.10 -2.21
C PRO A 114 -9.96 7.28 -2.98
N LYS A 115 -9.22 8.39 -3.14
CA LYS A 115 -9.68 9.56 -3.90
C LYS A 115 -9.83 9.27 -5.40
N VAL A 116 -8.94 8.43 -5.93
CA VAL A 116 -8.87 8.08 -7.36
C VAL A 116 -9.64 6.78 -7.62
N TYR A 117 -9.35 5.73 -6.84
CA TYR A 117 -9.82 4.37 -7.08
C TYR A 117 -10.85 3.86 -6.05
N GLY A 118 -11.31 4.72 -5.14
CA GLY A 118 -12.37 4.38 -4.21
C GLY A 118 -13.76 4.46 -4.86
N ASP A 119 -14.68 3.63 -4.39
CA ASP A 119 -16.07 3.67 -4.84
C ASP A 119 -16.70 5.04 -4.52
N LYS A 120 -17.24 5.70 -5.54
CA LYS A 120 -17.96 6.97 -5.40
C LYS A 120 -19.45 6.69 -5.40
N ILE A 121 -20.11 7.00 -4.29
CA ILE A 121 -21.55 6.89 -4.15
C ILE A 121 -22.14 8.30 -4.13
N THR A 122 -23.00 8.60 -5.10
CA THR A 122 -23.86 9.78 -5.06
C THR A 122 -25.21 9.34 -4.51
N GLN A 123 -25.62 9.91 -3.38
CA GLN A 123 -26.95 9.66 -2.80
C GLN A 123 -27.84 10.86 -3.07
N GLU A 124 -29.00 10.60 -3.67
CA GLU A 124 -30.09 11.57 -3.73
C GLU A 124 -30.93 11.42 -2.47
N HIS A 125 -31.07 12.52 -1.72
CA HIS A 125 -31.88 12.54 -0.51
C HIS A 125 -33.25 13.14 -0.83
N THR A 126 -34.30 12.33 -0.73
CA THR A 126 -35.70 12.74 -0.88
C THR A 126 -36.47 12.52 0.42
N GLY A 127 -37.55 13.27 0.61
CA GLY A 127 -38.52 13.04 1.68
C GLY A 127 -39.44 11.85 1.40
N ALA A 128 -40.48 11.72 2.22
CA ALA A 128 -41.48 10.67 2.06
C ALA A 128 -42.09 10.69 0.65
N ASP A 129 -42.30 9.50 0.08
CA ASP A 129 -42.87 9.29 -1.26
C ASP A 129 -42.13 10.04 -2.40
N GLY A 130 -40.83 10.32 -2.22
CA GLY A 130 -40.02 11.06 -3.21
C GLY A 130 -40.25 12.58 -3.19
N GLY A 131 -40.98 13.09 -2.19
CA GLY A 131 -41.23 14.51 -2.01
C GLY A 131 -40.02 15.29 -1.46
N PRO A 132 -40.17 16.59 -1.20
CA PRO A 132 -39.16 17.41 -0.57
C PRO A 132 -38.76 16.87 0.81
N LEU A 133 -37.51 17.11 1.22
CA LEU A 133 -37.11 16.86 2.60
C LEU A 133 -37.86 17.83 3.52
N GLU A 134 -38.65 17.26 4.42
CA GLU A 134 -39.37 18.02 5.45
C GLU A 134 -38.44 18.25 6.65
N PHE A 135 -38.25 19.53 7.02
CA PHE A 135 -37.47 19.93 8.19
C PHE A 135 -38.40 20.61 9.19
N THR A 136 -38.39 20.16 10.45
CA THR A 136 -39.20 20.77 11.52
C THR A 136 -38.65 22.10 12.01
N GLU A 137 -37.34 22.31 11.93
CA GLU A 137 -36.67 23.53 12.34
C GLU A 137 -35.39 23.74 11.54
N ILE A 138 -35.17 24.95 11.02
CA ILE A 138 -33.92 25.35 10.35
C ILE A 138 -33.24 26.41 11.20
N ARG A 139 -32.12 26.06 11.84
CA ARG A 139 -31.25 27.03 12.53
C ARG A 139 -30.09 27.43 11.64
N ARG A 140 -29.87 28.74 11.50
CA ARG A 140 -28.71 29.32 10.81
C ARG A 140 -27.84 30.05 11.82
N VAL A 141 -26.54 29.79 11.80
CA VAL A 141 -25.54 30.50 12.60
C VAL A 141 -24.72 31.36 11.65
N VAL A 142 -24.75 32.68 11.84
CA VAL A 142 -23.86 33.60 11.13
C VAL A 142 -22.57 33.69 11.94
N VAL A 143 -21.46 33.28 11.35
CA VAL A 143 -20.13 33.42 11.94
C VAL A 143 -19.44 34.60 11.27
N ASP A 144 -19.22 35.66 12.02
CA ASP A 144 -18.40 36.79 11.54
C ASP A 144 -16.95 36.33 11.38
N VAL A 145 -16.35 36.69 10.26
CA VAL A 145 -14.93 36.41 10.01
C VAL A 145 -14.10 37.27 10.98
N PRO A 146 -13.18 36.68 11.76
CA PRO A 146 -12.36 37.45 12.69
C PRO A 146 -11.57 38.52 11.94
N LYS A 147 -11.58 39.76 12.45
CA LYS A 147 -10.75 40.84 11.92
C LYS A 147 -9.28 40.44 12.05
N LYS A 148 -8.56 40.54 10.95
CA LYS A 148 -7.11 40.33 10.92
C LYS A 148 -6.47 41.63 11.42
N ASP A 149 -5.81 41.58 12.58
CA ASP A 149 -4.93 42.65 13.07
C ASP A 149 -3.68 42.78 12.19
#